data_AF-M4VBH1-F1
#
_entry.id   AF-M4VBH1-F1
#
_cell.length_a   1.000
_cell.length_b   1.000
_cell.length_c   1.000
_cell.angle_alpha   90.00
_cell.angle_beta   90.00
_cell.angle_gamma   90.00
#
_symmetry.space_group_name_H-M   'P 1'
#
loop_
_entity.id
_entity.type
_entity.pdbx_description
1 polymer ?
#
loop_
_entity_poly.entity_id
_entity_poly.type
_entity_poly.pdbx_seq_one_letter_code
_entity_poly.pdbx_strand_id
1 'polypeptide(L)'
;MLKRIFSSIAESPSQSSSVFLEASIKLLHELKQLNAPRSVFENQFSQLFHNLTTEQLQTFTTIGTSLTEDLSGHIQFLNNLFSSLESTSAEERRLVYNRLYPQSEKYINLFYSDKSFCTAPWLGINIHPEGKVFPCCAYEQSMPLGHISKNSIEEIRSGTTFDQIRSLMASGKKVGGCKSCYTTDDVGGDNLKSHLRNIHEKYVPLLGLQNQLPIFYLDVQFSNLCNLRCRICGPTFSSSWINEHKSLFNSAEHDYKLHGIKKDHPSQWQLLLDSIDYLDEVYIWGGEPLMTPEHYDFLERLIAKGRTDVKLRYSTNFSNLYIDKKNIIELWKKFKNLSIGASLDGTEKRIEYMRKGVNWQQVIENRKILQKEVPHAYFFIACATSMYNIWHIPDFFKEWVEMDYVQESGFCVNILTVPDYLSAQVLPPDIKLQVTEKTNSLIQDFIRPKFGLNSISEKRFAAALEFMNQKDESQKISAFFKYNQKLDLSRKESFFDVFPELISLKTYTN
;
A
#
# COMPACT_ATOMS: atom_id res chain seq x y z
N MET A 1 37.55 -22.14 -24.68
CA MET A 1 38.26 -20.88 -24.36
C MET A 1 37.69 -20.24 -23.10
N LEU A 2 36.41 -19.83 -23.09
CA LEU A 2 35.71 -19.27 -21.92
C LEU A 2 35.81 -20.12 -20.65
N LYS A 3 35.55 -21.44 -20.72
CA LYS A 3 35.74 -22.36 -19.57
C LYS A 3 37.14 -22.32 -18.96
N ARG A 4 38.20 -22.16 -19.75
CA ARG A 4 39.60 -22.07 -19.26
C ARG A 4 39.88 -20.74 -18.55
N ILE A 5 39.25 -19.65 -19.02
CA ILE A 5 39.35 -18.31 -18.41
C ILE A 5 38.60 -18.29 -17.08
N PHE A 6 37.41 -18.88 -17.00
CA PHE A 6 36.68 -19.01 -15.75
C PHE A 6 37.36 -19.95 -14.74
N SER A 7 37.99 -21.04 -15.19
CA SER A 7 38.78 -21.92 -14.31
C SER A 7 40.02 -21.22 -13.73
N SER A 8 40.72 -20.37 -14.49
CA SER A 8 41.87 -19.62 -13.95
C SER A 8 41.47 -18.50 -12.99
N ILE A 9 40.24 -17.99 -13.09
CA ILE A 9 39.65 -17.01 -12.17
C ILE A 9 39.25 -17.65 -10.84
N ALA A 10 38.77 -18.90 -10.85
CA ALA A 10 38.33 -19.61 -9.65
C ALA A 10 39.48 -20.18 -8.79
N GLU A 11 40.65 -20.43 -9.38
CA GLU A 11 41.78 -21.11 -8.70
C GLU A 11 42.75 -20.17 -7.95
N SER A 12 42.59 -18.84 -8.03
CA SER A 12 43.51 -17.89 -7.37
C SER A 12 42.79 -16.68 -6.74
N PRO A 13 42.22 -16.83 -5.54
CA PRO A 13 41.52 -15.74 -4.82
C PRO A 13 42.45 -14.60 -4.35
N SER A 14 43.77 -14.74 -4.46
CA SER A 14 44.76 -13.87 -3.81
C SER A 14 45.69 -13.12 -4.77
N GLN A 15 45.39 -13.04 -6.07
CA GLN A 15 46.18 -12.22 -7.02
C GLN A 15 45.59 -10.82 -7.17
N SER A 16 46.47 -9.82 -7.27
CA SER A 16 46.14 -8.39 -7.24
C SER A 16 45.00 -8.02 -8.19
N SER A 17 44.11 -7.17 -7.70
CA SER A 17 42.93 -6.63 -8.38
C SER A 17 43.19 -6.10 -9.81
N SER A 18 44.43 -5.75 -10.14
CA SER A 18 44.86 -5.31 -11.48
C SER A 18 44.86 -6.41 -12.55
N VAL A 19 45.31 -7.63 -12.22
CA VAL A 19 45.38 -8.75 -13.18
C VAL A 19 43.99 -9.30 -13.48
N PHE A 20 43.14 -9.31 -12.45
CA PHE A 20 41.72 -9.66 -12.57
C PHE A 20 40.94 -8.66 -13.44
N LEU A 21 41.27 -7.36 -13.32
CA LEU A 21 40.70 -6.28 -14.12
C LEU A 21 41.10 -6.37 -15.59
N GLU A 22 42.38 -6.60 -15.88
CA GLU A 22 42.86 -6.81 -17.25
C GLU A 22 42.19 -8.02 -17.89
N ALA A 23 42.05 -9.14 -17.16
CA ALA A 23 41.37 -10.33 -17.65
C ALA A 23 39.87 -10.09 -17.92
N SER A 24 39.19 -9.34 -17.06
CA SER A 24 37.77 -9.00 -17.19
C SER A 24 37.52 -8.03 -18.36
N ILE A 25 38.36 -7.01 -18.52
CA ILE A 25 38.30 -6.05 -19.64
C ILE A 25 38.59 -6.76 -20.96
N LYS A 26 39.60 -7.63 -21.00
CA LYS A 26 39.97 -8.38 -22.20
C LYS A 26 38.89 -9.38 -22.62
N LEU A 27 38.27 -10.06 -21.64
CA LEU A 27 37.12 -10.94 -21.85
C LEU A 27 35.90 -10.17 -22.41
N LEU A 28 35.59 -9.01 -21.84
CA LEU A 28 34.49 -8.15 -22.30
C LEU A 28 34.74 -7.57 -23.70
N HIS A 29 35.99 -7.22 -24.02
CA HIS A 29 36.37 -6.74 -25.35
C HIS A 29 36.30 -7.84 -26.41
N GLU A 30 36.77 -9.05 -26.09
CA GLU A 30 36.63 -10.22 -26.98
C GLU A 30 35.16 -10.62 -27.17
N LEU A 31 34.34 -10.62 -26.12
CA LEU A 31 32.91 -10.95 -26.22
C LEU A 31 32.12 -9.92 -27.06
N LYS A 32 32.48 -8.64 -26.99
CA LYS A 32 31.92 -7.58 -27.85
C LYS A 32 32.30 -7.75 -29.32
N GLN A 33 33.53 -8.17 -29.60
CA GLN A 33 33.96 -8.46 -30.99
C GLN A 33 33.33 -9.74 -31.56
N LEU A 34 32.90 -10.66 -30.70
CA LEU A 34 32.34 -11.96 -31.09
C LEU A 34 30.80 -11.98 -31.19
N ASN A 35 30.12 -10.86 -30.93
CA ASN A 35 28.65 -10.75 -31.01
C ASN A 35 27.90 -11.84 -30.20
N ALA A 36 28.42 -12.15 -29.00
CA ALA A 36 27.93 -13.27 -28.19
C ALA A 36 26.53 -13.01 -27.61
N PRO A 37 25.65 -14.03 -27.55
CA PRO A 37 24.27 -13.87 -27.08
C PRO A 37 24.16 -13.55 -25.58
N ARG A 38 23.17 -12.71 -25.25
CA ARG A 38 22.88 -12.12 -23.92
C ARG A 38 22.80 -13.14 -22.77
N SER A 39 22.37 -14.37 -23.03
CA SER A 39 22.23 -15.45 -22.05
C SER A 39 23.55 -15.96 -21.46
N VAL A 40 24.69 -15.68 -22.11
CA VAL A 40 26.02 -16.04 -21.58
C VAL A 40 26.42 -15.13 -20.41
N PHE A 41 25.86 -13.91 -20.34
CA PHE A 41 26.17 -12.91 -19.32
C PHE A 41 25.37 -13.10 -18.01
N GLU A 42 24.27 -13.83 -18.04
CA GLU A 42 23.31 -13.87 -16.92
C GLU A 42 23.66 -14.89 -15.82
N ASN A 43 24.46 -15.93 -16.13
CA ASN A 43 24.60 -17.12 -15.26
C ASN A 43 25.89 -17.18 -14.39
N GLN A 44 26.84 -16.24 -14.49
CA GLN A 44 28.12 -16.33 -13.76
C GLN A 44 28.49 -15.11 -12.90
N PHE A 45 27.66 -14.05 -12.86
CA PHE A 45 28.07 -12.74 -12.35
C PHE A 45 27.68 -12.43 -10.88
N SER A 46 26.88 -13.27 -10.22
CA SER A 46 26.39 -12.99 -8.86
C SER A 46 27.46 -13.03 -7.76
N GLN A 47 28.59 -13.71 -7.99
CA GLN A 47 29.65 -13.88 -6.97
C GLN A 47 30.72 -12.76 -6.97
N LEU A 48 30.65 -11.80 -7.91
CA LEU A 48 31.78 -10.91 -8.24
C LEU A 48 31.79 -9.55 -7.53
N PHE A 49 30.68 -9.11 -6.91
CA PHE A 49 30.52 -7.71 -6.50
C PHE A 49 31.25 -7.30 -5.21
N HIS A 50 31.56 -8.23 -4.31
CA HIS A 50 32.12 -7.90 -3.00
C HIS A 50 33.58 -7.40 -3.02
N ASN A 51 34.33 -7.66 -4.10
CA ASN A 51 35.77 -7.38 -4.18
C ASN A 51 36.16 -6.29 -5.18
N LEU A 52 35.20 -5.58 -5.77
CA LEU A 52 35.46 -4.58 -6.81
C LEU A 52 35.80 -3.20 -6.22
N THR A 53 36.86 -2.57 -6.73
CA THR A 53 37.21 -1.18 -6.41
C THR A 53 36.23 -0.19 -7.06
N THR A 54 36.24 1.07 -6.59
CA THR A 54 35.40 2.16 -7.12
C THR A 54 35.52 2.31 -8.64
N GLU A 55 36.74 2.26 -9.17
CA GLU A 55 37.05 2.40 -10.60
C GLU A 55 36.54 1.19 -11.42
N GLN A 56 36.52 0.00 -10.82
CA GLN A 56 36.03 -1.23 -11.43
C GLN A 56 34.49 -1.26 -11.52
N LEU A 57 33.81 -0.78 -10.48
CA LEU A 57 32.35 -0.57 -10.50
C LEU A 57 31.95 0.49 -11.53
N GLN A 58 32.75 1.57 -11.66
CA GLN A 58 32.52 2.65 -12.60
C GLN A 58 32.68 2.17 -14.05
N THR A 59 33.73 1.41 -14.35
CA THR A 59 33.96 0.78 -15.67
C THR A 59 32.86 -0.23 -16.03
N PHE A 60 32.48 -1.10 -15.09
CA PHE A 60 31.40 -2.08 -15.27
C PHE A 60 30.07 -1.40 -15.62
N THR A 61 29.81 -0.25 -15.00
CA THR A 61 28.56 0.49 -15.17
C THR A 61 28.56 1.33 -16.42
N THR A 62 29.66 2.00 -16.76
CA THR A 62 29.80 2.66 -18.05
C THR A 62 29.54 1.67 -19.19
N ILE A 63 30.00 0.42 -19.06
CA ILE A 63 29.68 -0.67 -20.00
C ILE A 63 28.21 -1.08 -19.90
N GLY A 64 27.67 -1.39 -18.72
CA GLY A 64 26.26 -1.80 -18.55
C GLY A 64 25.24 -0.77 -19.06
N THR A 65 25.47 0.51 -18.78
CA THR A 65 24.63 1.65 -19.20
C THR A 65 24.85 2.07 -20.65
N SER A 66 26.06 1.94 -21.20
CA SER A 66 26.28 2.16 -22.65
C SER A 66 25.75 1.02 -23.52
N LEU A 67 25.43 -0.13 -22.92
CA LEU A 67 24.81 -1.29 -23.58
C LEU A 67 23.28 -1.29 -23.53
N THR A 68 22.65 -0.38 -22.78
CA THR A 68 21.18 -0.25 -22.74
C THR A 68 20.75 0.83 -23.73
N GLU A 69 20.19 0.41 -24.87
CA GLU A 69 19.76 1.31 -25.97
C GLU A 69 18.49 2.11 -25.64
N ASP A 70 17.72 1.71 -24.62
CA ASP A 70 16.47 2.35 -24.20
C ASP A 70 16.21 2.27 -22.67
N LEU A 71 15.14 2.94 -22.22
CA LEU A 71 14.73 2.99 -20.81
C LEU A 71 14.37 1.60 -20.24
N SER A 72 13.80 0.71 -21.07
CA SER A 72 13.40 -0.63 -20.63
C SER A 72 14.62 -1.49 -20.27
N GLY A 73 15.66 -1.44 -21.11
CA GLY A 73 16.94 -2.08 -20.82
C GLY A 73 17.59 -1.55 -19.54
N HIS A 74 17.51 -0.24 -19.30
CA HIS A 74 18.04 0.39 -18.08
C HIS A 74 17.27 -0.06 -16.82
N ILE A 75 15.94 -0.07 -16.88
CA ILE A 75 15.10 -0.59 -15.78
C ILE A 75 15.45 -2.05 -15.47
N GLN A 76 15.64 -2.88 -16.48
CA GLN A 76 16.04 -4.28 -16.30
C GLN A 76 17.42 -4.41 -15.64
N PHE A 77 18.39 -3.59 -16.04
CA PHE A 77 19.71 -3.54 -15.39
C PHE A 77 19.61 -3.18 -13.91
N LEU A 78 18.84 -2.13 -13.57
CA LEU A 78 18.64 -1.71 -12.19
C LEU A 78 17.93 -2.77 -11.34
N ASN A 79 16.96 -3.48 -11.91
CA ASN A 79 16.31 -4.62 -11.25
C ASN A 79 17.34 -5.73 -10.91
N ASN A 80 18.15 -6.14 -11.89
CA ASN A 80 19.17 -7.18 -11.69
C ASN A 80 20.23 -6.75 -10.66
N LEU A 81 20.67 -5.49 -10.73
CA LEU A 81 21.61 -4.90 -9.79
C LEU A 81 21.01 -4.85 -8.37
N PHE A 82 19.76 -4.44 -8.23
CA PHE A 82 19.11 -4.41 -6.92
C PHE A 82 19.00 -5.81 -6.32
N SER A 83 18.61 -6.81 -7.12
CA SER A 83 18.57 -8.21 -6.67
C SER A 83 19.95 -8.74 -6.25
N SER A 84 21.04 -8.35 -6.92
CA SER A 84 22.39 -8.76 -6.50
C SER A 84 22.89 -8.05 -5.23
N LEU A 85 22.24 -6.94 -4.85
CA LEU A 85 22.57 -6.15 -3.66
C LEU A 85 21.57 -6.34 -2.51
N GLU A 86 20.58 -7.23 -2.65
CA GLU A 86 19.51 -7.39 -1.67
C GLU A 86 20.05 -7.77 -0.28
N SER A 87 21.15 -8.52 -0.23
CA SER A 87 21.81 -8.93 1.01
C SER A 87 22.78 -7.89 1.61
N THR A 88 23.05 -6.78 0.92
CA THR A 88 23.97 -5.75 1.42
C THR A 88 23.23 -4.73 2.30
N SER A 89 23.97 -3.95 3.09
CA SER A 89 23.41 -2.86 3.87
C SER A 89 22.90 -1.71 2.98
N ALA A 90 21.99 -0.90 3.51
CA ALA A 90 21.50 0.31 2.84
C ALA A 90 22.65 1.30 2.51
N GLU A 91 23.67 1.38 3.36
CA GLU A 91 24.83 2.23 3.14
C GLU A 91 25.71 1.71 1.99
N GLU A 92 25.91 0.40 1.89
CA GLU A 92 26.62 -0.19 0.75
C GLU A 92 25.86 0.05 -0.56
N ARG A 93 24.54 -0.13 -0.58
CA ARG A 93 23.72 0.16 -1.76
C ARG A 93 23.79 1.63 -2.15
N ARG A 94 23.71 2.54 -1.18
CA ARG A 94 23.91 3.99 -1.40
C ARG A 94 25.25 4.27 -2.07
N LEU A 95 26.34 3.70 -1.56
CA LEU A 95 27.68 3.89 -2.12
C LEU A 95 27.80 3.33 -3.54
N VAL A 96 27.24 2.14 -3.80
CA VAL A 96 27.19 1.57 -5.14
C VAL A 96 26.43 2.52 -6.06
N TYR A 97 25.19 2.91 -5.72
CA TYR A 97 24.40 3.81 -6.56
C TYR A 97 25.07 5.14 -6.82
N ASN A 98 25.71 5.77 -5.83
CA ASN A 98 26.43 7.03 -6.03
C ASN A 98 27.61 6.88 -6.99
N ARG A 99 28.35 5.76 -6.92
CA ARG A 99 29.45 5.48 -7.85
C ARG A 99 28.94 5.24 -9.28
N LEU A 100 27.80 4.57 -9.40
CA LEU A 100 27.20 4.20 -10.68
C LEU A 100 26.47 5.38 -11.35
N TYR A 101 25.86 6.26 -10.56
CA TYR A 101 25.03 7.36 -11.00
C TYR A 101 25.39 8.66 -10.26
N PRO A 102 26.61 9.21 -10.45
CA PRO A 102 27.04 10.45 -9.81
C PRO A 102 26.11 11.63 -10.08
N GLN A 103 25.50 11.68 -11.27
CA GLN A 103 24.49 12.67 -11.66
C GLN A 103 23.19 12.58 -10.83
N SER A 104 22.92 11.43 -10.22
CA SER A 104 21.78 11.21 -9.32
C SER A 104 22.19 11.20 -7.84
N GLU A 105 23.45 11.48 -7.51
CA GLU A 105 23.99 11.42 -6.14
C GLU A 105 23.13 12.22 -5.15
N LYS A 106 22.67 13.39 -5.57
CA LYS A 106 21.77 14.24 -4.78
C LYS A 106 20.50 13.49 -4.34
N TYR A 107 19.82 12.82 -5.28
CA TYR A 107 18.58 12.09 -5.01
C TYR A 107 18.83 10.83 -4.21
N ILE A 108 19.93 10.12 -4.52
CA ILE A 108 20.35 8.94 -3.79
C ILE A 108 20.60 9.31 -2.33
N ASN A 109 21.40 10.34 -2.06
CA ASN A 109 21.69 10.78 -0.69
C ASN A 109 20.42 11.19 0.06
N LEU A 110 19.56 12.03 -0.54
CA LEU A 110 18.28 12.42 0.07
C LEU A 110 17.38 11.21 0.38
N PHE A 111 17.33 10.22 -0.50
CA PHE A 111 16.55 9.01 -0.28
C PHE A 111 16.98 8.28 1.00
N TYR A 112 18.29 8.13 1.24
CA TYR A 112 18.76 7.41 2.43
C TYR A 112 18.75 8.26 3.70
N SER A 113 19.04 9.57 3.62
CA SER A 113 19.29 10.39 4.81
C SER A 113 18.18 11.37 5.19
N ASP A 114 17.26 11.70 4.29
CA ASP A 114 16.30 12.79 4.49
C ASP A 114 14.87 12.28 4.70
N LYS A 115 14.28 12.62 5.86
CA LYS A 115 12.89 12.28 6.19
C LYS A 115 11.86 13.11 5.41
N SER A 116 12.23 14.18 4.73
CA SER A 116 11.33 14.96 3.88
C SER A 116 11.17 14.34 2.48
N PHE A 117 12.15 13.55 2.02
CA PHE A 117 12.21 13.00 0.67
C PHE A 117 11.34 11.74 0.50
N CYS A 118 10.57 11.70 -0.58
CA CYS A 118 9.74 10.56 -0.98
C CYS A 118 9.77 10.43 -2.50
N THR A 119 9.78 9.20 -3.03
CA THR A 119 9.81 8.94 -4.46
C THR A 119 8.44 9.03 -5.14
N ALA A 120 7.35 9.12 -4.37
CA ALA A 120 5.97 9.13 -4.91
C ALA A 120 5.74 10.16 -6.02
N PRO A 121 6.19 11.43 -5.91
CA PRO A 121 5.97 12.42 -6.97
C PRO A 121 6.66 12.09 -8.30
N TRP A 122 7.68 11.22 -8.30
CA TRP A 122 8.39 10.79 -9.51
C TRP A 122 7.89 9.46 -10.05
N LEU A 123 7.56 8.51 -9.19
CA LEU A 123 7.39 7.11 -9.58
C LEU A 123 5.97 6.57 -9.37
N GLY A 124 5.11 7.33 -8.69
CA GLY A 124 3.75 6.93 -8.39
C GLY A 124 2.70 7.95 -8.79
N ILE A 125 1.45 7.51 -8.83
CA ILE A 125 0.29 8.38 -8.98
C ILE A 125 -0.88 7.82 -8.16
N ASN A 126 -1.69 8.72 -7.59
CA ASN A 126 -2.98 8.39 -7.01
C ASN A 126 -4.11 9.07 -7.77
N ILE A 127 -5.14 8.29 -8.12
CA ILE A 127 -6.31 8.76 -8.89
C ILE A 127 -7.60 8.42 -8.15
N HIS A 128 -8.42 9.44 -7.92
CA HIS A 128 -9.70 9.33 -7.24
C HIS A 128 -10.87 9.12 -8.23
N PRO A 129 -12.05 8.67 -7.76
CA PRO A 129 -13.20 8.37 -8.63
C PRO A 129 -13.71 9.57 -9.42
N GLU A 130 -13.56 10.77 -8.87
CA GLU A 130 -13.94 12.03 -9.51
C GLU A 130 -13.00 12.41 -10.66
N GLY A 131 -11.79 11.83 -10.68
CA GLY A 131 -10.72 12.17 -11.62
C GLY A 131 -9.65 13.09 -11.05
N LYS A 132 -9.72 13.45 -9.77
CA LYS A 132 -8.67 14.18 -9.05
C LYS A 132 -7.40 13.34 -8.94
N VAL A 133 -6.24 14.00 -9.11
CA VAL A 133 -4.92 13.37 -9.11
C VAL A 133 -4.04 13.90 -7.98
N PHE A 134 -3.30 12.98 -7.34
CA PHE A 134 -2.38 13.22 -6.24
C PHE A 134 -1.08 12.40 -6.45
N PRO A 135 0.01 12.70 -5.73
CA PRO A 135 1.24 11.91 -5.84
C PRO A 135 1.12 10.54 -5.13
N CYS A 136 0.29 10.45 -4.08
CA CYS A 136 -0.04 9.22 -3.37
C CYS A 136 -1.30 9.42 -2.49
N CYS A 137 -1.91 8.34 -1.97
CA CYS A 137 -3.12 8.44 -1.13
C CYS A 137 -2.92 9.14 0.23
N ALA A 138 -1.69 9.25 0.74
CA ALA A 138 -1.42 9.93 2.01
C ALA A 138 -1.36 11.47 1.89
N TYR A 139 -1.38 11.99 0.66
CA TYR A 139 -1.36 13.43 0.40
C TYR A 139 -2.69 14.09 0.84
N GLU A 140 -2.62 15.37 1.20
CA GLU A 140 -3.78 16.18 1.60
C GLU A 140 -4.85 16.22 0.50
N GLN A 141 -6.00 15.61 0.79
CA GLN A 141 -7.07 15.35 -0.17
C GLN A 141 -7.81 16.62 -0.61
N SER A 142 -7.70 17.71 0.15
CA SER A 142 -8.19 19.03 -0.24
C SER A 142 -7.31 19.75 -1.27
N MET A 143 -6.13 19.20 -1.60
CA MET A 143 -5.13 19.83 -2.49
C MET A 143 -4.85 18.98 -3.76
N PRO A 144 -5.84 18.75 -4.65
CA PRO A 144 -5.60 17.98 -5.87
C PRO A 144 -4.59 18.68 -6.78
N LEU A 145 -3.69 17.91 -7.38
CA LEU A 145 -2.63 18.42 -8.26
C LEU A 145 -3.04 18.51 -9.73
N GLY A 146 -4.15 17.86 -10.08
CA GLY A 146 -4.71 17.85 -11.43
C GLY A 146 -6.04 17.12 -11.49
N HIS A 147 -6.62 17.09 -12.69
CA HIS A 147 -7.87 16.40 -12.96
C HIS A 147 -7.82 15.73 -14.34
N ILE A 148 -8.04 14.41 -14.40
CA ILE A 148 -7.93 13.62 -15.65
C ILE A 148 -9.00 13.98 -16.70
N SER A 149 -10.06 14.69 -16.29
CA SER A 149 -11.05 15.25 -17.22
C SER A 149 -10.61 16.50 -17.95
N LYS A 150 -9.48 17.10 -17.54
CA LYS A 150 -8.97 18.35 -18.10
C LYS A 150 -7.66 18.17 -18.83
N ASN A 151 -6.77 17.33 -18.30
CA ASN A 151 -5.42 17.12 -18.80
C ASN A 151 -5.09 15.63 -18.74
N SER A 152 -4.14 15.17 -19.56
CA SER A 152 -3.59 13.83 -19.48
C SER A 152 -2.82 13.62 -18.16
N ILE A 153 -2.62 12.36 -17.77
CA ILE A 153 -1.80 12.01 -16.60
C ILE A 153 -0.37 12.55 -16.76
N GLU A 154 0.17 12.46 -17.96
CA GLU A 154 1.49 12.95 -18.34
C GLU A 154 1.57 14.47 -18.16
N GLU A 155 0.59 15.21 -18.69
CA GLU A 155 0.50 16.66 -18.55
C GLU A 155 0.40 17.09 -17.08
N ILE A 156 -0.39 16.37 -16.27
CA ILE A 156 -0.51 16.64 -14.83
C ILE A 156 0.83 16.41 -14.14
N ARG A 157 1.52 15.30 -14.43
CA ARG A 157 2.80 14.93 -13.81
C ARG A 157 3.95 15.84 -14.25
N SER A 158 3.91 16.36 -15.48
CA SER A 158 4.82 17.41 -15.96
C SER A 158 4.36 18.82 -15.61
N GLY A 159 3.28 18.96 -14.83
CA GLY A 159 2.71 20.23 -14.45
C GLY A 159 3.49 20.93 -13.34
N THR A 160 3.29 22.24 -13.23
CA THR A 160 3.99 23.11 -12.27
C THR A 160 3.81 22.68 -10.81
N THR A 161 2.66 22.10 -10.45
CA THR A 161 2.38 21.62 -9.09
C THR A 161 3.23 20.41 -8.71
N PHE A 162 3.38 19.43 -9.61
CA PHE A 162 4.30 18.30 -9.41
C PHE A 162 5.75 18.78 -9.39
N ASP A 163 6.15 19.71 -10.27
CA ASP A 163 7.50 20.28 -10.30
C ASP A 163 7.86 21.00 -9.01
N GLN A 164 6.93 21.74 -8.41
CA GLN A 164 7.11 22.40 -7.13
C GLN A 164 7.35 21.39 -6.00
N ILE A 165 6.56 20.32 -5.95
CA ILE A 165 6.73 19.25 -4.96
C ILE A 165 8.10 18.57 -5.13
N ARG A 166 8.45 18.20 -6.37
CA ARG A 166 9.74 17.59 -6.70
C ARG A 166 10.91 18.50 -6.32
N SER A 167 10.81 19.80 -6.61
CA SER A 167 11.82 20.80 -6.27
C SER A 167 11.99 20.98 -4.76
N LEU A 168 10.90 21.04 -4.00
CA LEU A 168 10.93 21.13 -2.54
C LEU A 168 11.61 19.90 -1.94
N MET A 169 11.18 18.69 -2.31
CA MET A 169 11.78 17.44 -1.83
C MET A 169 13.25 17.31 -2.26
N ALA A 170 13.59 17.70 -3.48
CA ALA A 170 14.98 17.75 -3.94
C ALA A 170 15.83 18.80 -3.20
N SER A 171 15.23 19.70 -2.41
CA SER A 171 15.95 20.65 -1.57
C SER A 171 15.93 20.29 -0.08
N GLY A 172 15.48 19.08 0.27
CA GLY A 172 15.33 18.63 1.67
C GLY A 172 14.22 19.37 2.42
N LYS A 173 13.24 19.94 1.71
CA LYS A 173 12.14 20.71 2.31
C LYS A 173 10.87 19.88 2.39
N LYS A 174 10.18 19.99 3.53
CA LYS A 174 8.85 19.40 3.76
C LYS A 174 7.80 20.02 2.83
N VAL A 175 6.88 19.19 2.35
CA VAL A 175 5.75 19.58 1.51
C VAL A 175 4.47 19.63 2.34
N GLY A 176 3.71 20.73 2.26
CA GLY A 176 2.51 20.94 3.09
C GLY A 176 1.51 19.79 3.02
N GLY A 177 1.21 19.30 1.81
CA GLY A 177 0.29 18.17 1.62
C GLY A 177 0.79 16.81 2.11
N CYS A 178 2.05 16.69 2.58
CA CYS A 178 2.62 15.45 3.13
C CYS A 178 2.72 15.46 4.67
N LYS A 179 2.06 16.41 5.35
CA LYS A 179 2.16 16.63 6.80
C LYS A 179 1.87 15.37 7.62
N SER A 180 0.84 14.60 7.23
CA SER A 180 0.45 13.34 7.86
C SER A 180 1.63 12.36 7.97
N CYS A 181 2.33 12.12 6.85
CA CYS A 181 3.48 11.23 6.79
C CYS A 181 4.64 11.70 7.69
N TYR A 182 4.90 13.01 7.73
CA TYR A 182 5.97 13.54 8.59
C TYR A 182 5.67 13.33 10.07
N THR A 183 4.40 13.46 10.48
CA THR A 183 3.98 13.16 11.86
C THR A 183 4.10 11.67 12.18
N THR A 184 3.76 10.78 11.25
CA THR A 184 3.90 9.32 11.45
C THR A 184 5.36 8.86 11.48
N ASP A 185 6.23 9.43 10.64
CA ASP A 185 7.67 9.13 10.63
C ASP A 185 8.38 9.50 11.94
N ASP A 186 7.89 10.52 12.64
CA ASP A 186 8.46 10.97 13.92
C ASP A 186 8.13 10.01 15.08
N VAL A 187 7.09 9.19 14.94
CA VAL A 187 6.67 8.17 15.94
C VAL A 187 7.02 6.73 15.55
N GLY A 188 7.73 6.52 14.43
CA GLY A 188 8.27 5.21 14.04
C GLY A 188 7.26 4.19 13.51
N GLY A 189 6.12 4.65 12.97
CA GLY A 189 5.10 3.76 12.41
C GLY A 189 5.39 3.30 10.98
N ASP A 190 5.10 2.03 10.67
CA ASP A 190 5.04 1.52 9.29
C ASP A 190 4.00 2.31 8.49
N ASN A 191 4.44 2.99 7.44
CA ASN A 191 3.58 3.86 6.65
C ASN A 191 3.86 3.71 5.15
N LEU A 192 3.00 4.33 4.33
CA LEU A 192 3.11 4.29 2.88
C LEU A 192 4.48 4.72 2.38
N LYS A 193 5.14 5.69 3.01
CA LYS A 193 6.46 6.15 2.60
C LYS A 193 7.52 5.07 2.81
N SER A 194 7.49 4.32 3.92
CA SER A 194 8.37 3.17 4.13
C SER A 194 8.13 2.07 3.08
N HIS A 195 6.86 1.80 2.75
CA HIS A 195 6.53 0.87 1.67
C HIS A 195 7.10 1.32 0.33
N LEU A 196 6.86 2.58 -0.06
CA LEU A 196 7.38 3.16 -1.30
C LEU A 196 8.91 3.22 -1.32
N ARG A 197 9.56 3.45 -0.17
CA ARG A 197 11.02 3.37 -0.04
C ARG A 197 11.52 1.99 -0.46
N ASN A 198 10.91 0.94 0.07
CA ASN A 198 11.33 -0.44 -0.22
C ASN A 198 11.13 -0.80 -1.70
N ILE A 199 10.00 -0.44 -2.30
CA ILE A 199 9.71 -0.85 -3.70
C ILE A 199 10.38 0.04 -4.76
N HIS A 200 10.71 1.28 -4.43
CA HIS A 200 11.26 2.24 -5.39
C HIS A 200 12.78 2.47 -5.28
N GLU A 201 13.46 1.91 -4.28
CA GLU A 201 14.89 2.11 -4.06
C GLU A 201 15.72 1.92 -5.34
N LYS A 202 15.46 0.82 -6.05
CA LYS A 202 16.10 0.46 -7.31
C LYS A 202 15.97 1.50 -8.44
N TYR A 203 14.96 2.37 -8.37
CA TYR A 203 14.69 3.40 -9.38
C TYR A 203 15.18 4.80 -8.98
N VAL A 204 15.63 4.99 -7.74
CA VAL A 204 16.21 6.28 -7.29
C VAL A 204 17.34 6.77 -8.21
N PRO A 205 18.21 5.90 -8.76
CA PRO A 205 19.23 6.36 -9.69
C PRO A 205 18.69 6.98 -10.99
N LEU A 206 17.44 6.72 -11.37
CA LEU A 206 16.83 7.30 -12.57
C LEU A 206 16.38 8.76 -12.37
N LEU A 207 16.21 9.23 -11.13
CA LEU A 207 15.66 10.56 -10.83
C LEU A 207 16.53 11.72 -11.32
N GLY A 208 17.85 11.52 -11.41
CA GLY A 208 18.79 12.50 -11.96
C GLY A 208 19.03 12.38 -13.46
N LEU A 209 18.41 11.40 -14.14
CA LEU A 209 18.63 11.13 -15.57
C LEU A 209 17.50 11.64 -16.45
N GLN A 210 16.28 11.53 -15.97
CA GLN A 210 15.08 11.82 -16.75
C GLN A 210 14.13 12.69 -15.95
N ASN A 211 13.63 13.74 -16.59
CA ASN A 211 12.61 14.61 -15.99
C ASN A 211 11.24 13.92 -15.89
N GLN A 212 10.98 12.91 -16.71
CA GLN A 212 9.72 12.17 -16.73
C GLN A 212 10.00 10.67 -16.76
N LEU A 213 9.63 10.00 -15.68
CA LEU A 213 9.73 8.55 -15.54
C LEU A 213 8.35 7.91 -15.67
N PRO A 214 8.29 6.64 -16.13
CA PRO A 214 7.09 5.84 -16.09
C PRO A 214 6.48 5.75 -14.69
N ILE A 215 5.22 5.33 -14.65
CA ILE A 215 4.52 5.05 -13.39
C ILE A 215 4.86 3.62 -13.00
N PHE A 216 5.56 3.46 -11.89
CA PHE A 216 5.87 2.15 -11.28
C PHE A 216 4.86 1.77 -10.20
N TYR A 217 4.20 2.77 -9.59
CA TYR A 217 3.19 2.57 -8.55
C TYR A 217 1.88 3.28 -8.91
N LEU A 218 0.82 2.51 -9.11
CA LEU A 218 -0.53 3.04 -9.37
C LEU A 218 -1.42 2.82 -8.15
N ASP A 219 -1.95 3.91 -7.62
CA ASP A 219 -2.92 3.92 -6.53
C ASP A 219 -4.26 4.44 -7.09
N VAL A 220 -5.26 3.58 -7.21
CA VAL A 220 -6.46 3.91 -7.99
C VAL A 220 -7.75 3.54 -7.28
N GLN A 221 -8.68 4.48 -7.32
CA GLN A 221 -10.08 4.28 -7.00
C GLN A 221 -10.90 4.45 -8.28
N PHE A 222 -11.31 3.34 -8.88
CA PHE A 222 -12.09 3.37 -10.12
C PHE A 222 -13.46 4.01 -9.93
N SER A 223 -14.10 3.79 -8.77
CA SER A 223 -15.43 4.34 -8.46
C SER A 223 -15.65 4.44 -6.95
N ASN A 224 -16.59 5.28 -6.53
CA ASN A 224 -17.19 5.21 -5.18
C ASN A 224 -18.41 4.26 -5.13
N LEU A 225 -18.67 3.48 -6.19
CA LEU A 225 -19.64 2.40 -6.20
C LEU A 225 -19.33 1.42 -5.08
N CYS A 226 -20.26 1.26 -4.13
CA CYS A 226 -20.12 0.35 -3.01
C CYS A 226 -21.47 -0.29 -2.70
N ASN A 227 -21.47 -1.56 -2.29
CA ASN A 227 -22.66 -2.30 -1.88
C ASN A 227 -22.98 -2.15 -0.37
N LEU A 228 -22.13 -1.47 0.40
CA LEU A 228 -22.28 -1.30 1.84
C LEU A 228 -22.52 0.15 2.26
N ARG A 229 -23.16 0.35 3.42
CA ARG A 229 -23.35 1.67 4.04
C ARG A 229 -22.84 1.72 5.49
N CYS A 230 -21.54 1.59 5.66
CA CYS A 230 -20.89 1.46 6.98
C CYS A 230 -21.04 2.73 7.86
N ARG A 231 -21.26 2.57 9.17
CA ARG A 231 -21.42 3.66 10.16
C ARG A 231 -20.17 4.52 10.40
N ILE A 232 -19.03 4.02 9.96
CA ILE A 232 -17.72 4.70 10.05
C ILE A 232 -17.27 5.26 8.68
N CYS A 233 -18.14 5.18 7.68
CA CYS A 233 -17.91 5.64 6.31
C CYS A 233 -18.90 6.76 5.97
N GLY A 234 -18.91 7.23 4.72
CA GLY A 234 -19.79 8.30 4.29
C GLY A 234 -20.11 8.27 2.79
N PRO A 235 -21.01 9.17 2.34
CA PRO A 235 -21.54 9.19 0.97
C PRO A 235 -20.50 9.52 -0.11
N THR A 236 -19.35 10.10 0.25
CA THR A 236 -18.23 10.30 -0.67
C THR A 236 -17.62 8.97 -1.12
N PHE A 237 -17.53 8.01 -0.20
CA PHE A 237 -16.84 6.73 -0.41
C PHE A 237 -17.79 5.56 -0.64
N SER A 238 -19.10 5.75 -0.52
CA SER A 238 -20.07 4.70 -0.83
C SER A 238 -21.31 5.28 -1.50
N SER A 239 -21.56 4.85 -2.73
CA SER A 239 -22.77 5.17 -3.46
C SER A 239 -24.05 4.70 -2.74
N SER A 240 -23.99 3.58 -2.01
CA SER A 240 -25.10 3.05 -1.21
C SER A 240 -25.46 3.92 0.00
N TRP A 241 -24.56 4.83 0.39
CA TRP A 241 -24.82 5.81 1.46
C TRP A 241 -25.57 7.05 0.99
N ILE A 242 -25.49 7.42 -0.29
CA ILE A 242 -25.88 8.75 -0.79
C ILE A 242 -27.33 9.12 -0.42
N ASN A 243 -28.28 8.24 -0.72
CA ASN A 243 -29.71 8.54 -0.51
C ASN A 243 -30.08 8.57 0.98
N GLU A 244 -29.59 7.60 1.76
CA GLU A 244 -29.82 7.54 3.20
C GLU A 244 -29.20 8.75 3.91
N HIS A 245 -27.97 9.15 3.50
CA HIS A 245 -27.31 10.31 4.05
C HIS A 245 -28.08 11.62 3.80
N LYS A 246 -28.52 11.84 2.56
CA LYS A 246 -29.32 13.01 2.18
C LYS A 246 -30.61 13.09 3.01
N SER A 247 -31.26 11.95 3.24
CA SER A 247 -32.50 11.88 4.04
C SER A 247 -32.28 12.15 5.53
N LEU A 248 -31.17 11.70 6.13
CA LEU A 248 -30.99 11.73 7.60
C LEU A 248 -30.22 12.95 8.11
N PHE A 249 -29.35 13.52 7.29
CA PHE A 249 -28.41 14.56 7.70
C PHE A 249 -28.65 15.91 7.03
N ASN A 250 -29.71 16.04 6.21
CA ASN A 250 -30.10 17.28 5.53
C ASN A 250 -28.91 17.96 4.81
N SER A 251 -28.08 17.15 4.15
CA SER A 251 -26.85 17.59 3.52
C SER A 251 -27.10 18.21 2.14
N ALA A 252 -28.08 19.10 2.02
CA ALA A 252 -28.48 19.73 0.76
C ALA A 252 -27.36 20.56 0.11
N GLU A 253 -26.38 21.00 0.90
CA GLU A 253 -25.22 21.77 0.43
C GLU A 253 -24.13 20.91 -0.23
N HIS A 254 -24.16 19.58 -0.06
CA HIS A 254 -23.16 18.67 -0.62
C HIS A 254 -23.75 17.82 -1.75
N ASP A 255 -23.27 18.04 -2.98
CA ASP A 255 -23.65 17.27 -4.17
C ASP A 255 -23.00 15.87 -4.19
N TYR A 256 -23.37 15.02 -3.23
CA TYR A 256 -22.95 13.63 -3.23
C TYR A 256 -23.59 12.87 -4.39
N LYS A 257 -22.76 12.27 -5.24
CA LYS A 257 -23.16 11.46 -6.39
C LYS A 257 -22.20 10.30 -6.63
N LEU A 258 -22.65 9.38 -7.49
CA LEU A 258 -21.81 8.31 -7.99
C LEU A 258 -20.74 8.91 -8.91
N HIS A 259 -19.49 8.57 -8.65
CA HIS A 259 -18.32 8.95 -9.41
C HIS A 259 -17.60 7.71 -9.91
N GLY A 260 -16.98 7.81 -11.08
CA GLY A 260 -16.11 6.77 -11.57
C GLY A 260 -15.28 7.23 -12.76
N ILE A 261 -14.10 6.65 -12.88
CA ILE A 261 -13.22 6.77 -14.03
C ILE A 261 -13.83 5.88 -15.11
N LYS A 262 -14.50 6.49 -16.10
CA LYS A 262 -15.26 5.71 -17.07
C LYS A 262 -14.39 5.24 -18.24
N LYS A 263 -14.61 4.00 -18.67
CA LYS A 263 -13.97 3.42 -19.87
C LYS A 263 -14.26 4.19 -21.17
N ASP A 264 -15.40 4.87 -21.24
CA ASP A 264 -15.89 5.56 -22.43
C ASP A 264 -15.33 6.99 -22.57
N HIS A 265 -14.46 7.42 -21.64
CA HIS A 265 -13.55 8.53 -21.81
C HIS A 265 -12.18 7.99 -22.28
N PRO A 266 -11.95 7.84 -23.60
CA PRO A 266 -10.85 7.04 -24.13
C PRO A 266 -9.50 7.60 -23.73
N SER A 267 -9.37 8.92 -23.61
CA SER A 267 -8.13 9.58 -23.21
C SER A 267 -7.75 9.34 -21.74
N GLN A 268 -8.67 8.99 -20.85
CA GLN A 268 -8.35 8.74 -19.43
C GLN A 268 -8.02 7.29 -19.18
N TRP A 269 -8.83 6.39 -19.74
CA TRP A 269 -8.62 4.96 -19.62
C TRP A 269 -7.35 4.54 -20.35
N GLN A 270 -7.13 5.04 -21.57
CA GLN A 270 -5.96 4.67 -22.37
C GLN A 270 -4.65 5.04 -21.66
N LEU A 271 -4.58 6.16 -20.93
CA LEU A 271 -3.36 6.54 -20.21
C LEU A 271 -3.05 5.62 -19.02
N LEU A 272 -4.08 5.13 -18.33
CA LEU A 272 -3.89 4.06 -17.35
C LEU A 272 -3.36 2.79 -18.02
N LEU A 273 -3.82 2.49 -19.23
CA LEU A 273 -3.33 1.34 -20.00
C LEU A 273 -1.91 1.53 -20.53
N ASP A 274 -1.52 2.75 -20.87
CA ASP A 274 -0.16 3.07 -21.33
C ASP A 274 0.86 2.91 -20.19
N SER A 275 0.40 3.07 -18.93
CA SER A 275 1.24 2.82 -17.75
C SER A 275 1.50 1.33 -17.48
N ILE A 276 0.69 0.41 -18.05
CA ILE A 276 0.72 -1.02 -17.72
C ILE A 276 2.08 -1.64 -17.92
N ASP A 277 2.88 -1.19 -18.89
CA ASP A 277 4.13 -1.85 -19.26
C ASP A 277 5.25 -1.68 -18.21
N TYR A 278 5.12 -0.74 -17.27
CA TYR A 278 6.15 -0.45 -16.25
C TYR A 278 5.68 -0.58 -14.80
N LEU A 279 4.41 -0.91 -14.55
CA LEU A 279 3.89 -1.05 -13.19
C LEU A 279 4.62 -2.16 -12.42
N ASP A 280 5.05 -1.87 -11.20
CA ASP A 280 5.54 -2.87 -10.25
C ASP A 280 4.43 -3.24 -9.25
N GLU A 281 3.64 -2.26 -8.81
CA GLU A 281 2.55 -2.46 -7.85
C GLU A 281 1.33 -1.59 -8.19
N VAL A 282 0.15 -2.18 -8.03
CA VAL A 282 -1.14 -1.48 -8.11
C VAL A 282 -1.88 -1.64 -6.79
N TYR A 283 -2.18 -0.52 -6.14
CA TYR A 283 -3.07 -0.47 -4.98
C TYR A 283 -4.47 -0.07 -5.43
N ILE A 284 -5.41 -1.01 -5.26
CA ILE A 284 -6.80 -0.89 -5.71
C ILE A 284 -7.70 -0.76 -4.49
N TRP A 285 -8.39 0.38 -4.42
CA TRP A 285 -9.36 0.68 -3.36
C TRP A 285 -10.52 1.50 -3.93
N GLY A 286 -11.30 2.16 -3.08
CA GLY A 286 -12.46 2.97 -3.49
C GLY A 286 -13.70 2.54 -2.74
N GLY A 287 -14.87 2.64 -3.37
CA GLY A 287 -16.11 2.19 -2.74
C GLY A 287 -16.07 0.69 -2.43
N GLU A 288 -16.27 -0.14 -3.44
CA GLU A 288 -15.94 -1.56 -3.39
C GLU A 288 -15.37 -1.99 -4.74
N PRO A 289 -14.05 -2.24 -4.84
CA PRO A 289 -13.43 -2.68 -6.08
C PRO A 289 -14.11 -3.90 -6.69
N LEU A 290 -14.52 -4.88 -5.86
CA LEU A 290 -15.12 -6.12 -6.34
C LEU A 290 -16.54 -5.93 -6.92
N MET A 291 -17.11 -4.74 -6.78
CA MET A 291 -18.38 -4.32 -7.38
C MET A 291 -18.18 -3.38 -8.60
N THR A 292 -16.94 -3.08 -9.00
CA THR A 292 -16.65 -2.06 -10.01
C THR A 292 -16.22 -2.70 -11.35
N PRO A 293 -16.98 -2.56 -12.45
CA PRO A 293 -16.64 -3.19 -13.74
C PRO A 293 -15.28 -2.79 -14.32
N GLU A 294 -14.89 -1.53 -14.18
CA GLU A 294 -13.62 -0.99 -14.69
C GLU A 294 -12.41 -1.66 -14.04
N HIS A 295 -12.53 -2.06 -12.77
CA HIS A 295 -11.51 -2.83 -12.08
C HIS A 295 -11.26 -4.18 -12.76
N TYR A 296 -12.32 -4.90 -13.13
CA TYR A 296 -12.19 -6.20 -13.82
C TYR A 296 -11.58 -6.02 -15.22
N ASP A 297 -11.98 -5.00 -15.98
CA ASP A 297 -11.40 -4.69 -17.29
C ASP A 297 -9.89 -4.37 -17.16
N PHE A 298 -9.48 -3.63 -16.13
CA PHE A 298 -8.08 -3.34 -15.86
C PHE A 298 -7.26 -4.63 -15.60
N LEU A 299 -7.76 -5.55 -14.76
CA LEU A 299 -7.09 -6.83 -14.52
C LEU A 299 -7.01 -7.71 -15.77
N GLU A 300 -8.08 -7.77 -16.56
CA GLU A 300 -8.12 -8.51 -17.82
C GLU A 300 -7.05 -8.00 -18.80
N ARG A 301 -6.80 -6.68 -18.82
CA ARG A 301 -5.75 -6.08 -19.65
C ARG A 301 -4.35 -6.36 -19.15
N LEU A 302 -4.12 -6.33 -17.83
CA LEU A 302 -2.83 -6.78 -17.26
C LEU A 302 -2.54 -8.22 -17.69
N ILE A 303 -3.53 -9.11 -17.58
CA ILE A 303 -3.39 -10.52 -17.99
C ILE A 303 -3.14 -10.62 -19.50
N ALA A 304 -3.89 -9.90 -20.33
CA ALA A 304 -3.72 -9.92 -21.79
C ALA A 304 -2.33 -9.42 -22.25
N LYS A 305 -1.74 -8.49 -21.49
CA LYS A 305 -0.37 -7.98 -21.70
C LYS A 305 0.73 -8.88 -21.10
N GLY A 306 0.36 -9.99 -20.44
CA GLY A 306 1.30 -10.85 -19.74
C GLY A 306 1.86 -10.25 -18.45
N ARG A 307 1.32 -9.12 -17.97
CA ARG A 307 1.76 -8.39 -16.77
C ARG A 307 1.21 -8.99 -15.47
N THR A 308 1.28 -10.31 -15.35
CA THR A 308 0.88 -11.05 -14.13
C THR A 308 1.95 -11.05 -13.03
N ASP A 309 3.12 -10.47 -13.33
CA ASP A 309 4.21 -10.20 -12.40
C ASP A 309 3.91 -9.02 -11.45
N VAL A 310 3.06 -8.09 -11.89
CA VAL A 310 2.62 -6.92 -11.14
C VAL A 310 2.03 -7.34 -9.79
N LYS A 311 2.46 -6.66 -8.73
CA LYS A 311 1.90 -6.86 -7.40
C LYS A 311 0.56 -6.15 -7.28
N LEU A 312 -0.47 -6.89 -6.87
CA LEU A 312 -1.79 -6.33 -6.61
C LEU A 312 -2.01 -6.22 -5.10
N ARG A 313 -2.39 -5.03 -4.65
CA ARG A 313 -2.81 -4.77 -3.28
C ARG A 313 -4.25 -4.28 -3.26
N TYR A 314 -5.08 -4.85 -2.41
CA TYR A 314 -6.49 -4.48 -2.30
C TYR A 314 -6.83 -3.89 -0.93
N SER A 315 -7.73 -2.93 -0.94
CA SER A 315 -8.66 -2.68 0.17
C SER A 315 -10.08 -2.97 -0.33
N THR A 316 -10.70 -4.00 0.24
CA THR A 316 -12.05 -4.47 -0.09
C THR A 316 -12.83 -4.69 1.20
N ASN A 317 -14.14 -4.53 1.16
CA ASN A 317 -15.03 -4.93 2.25
C ASN A 317 -15.22 -6.45 2.35
N PHE A 318 -14.76 -7.21 1.34
CA PHE A 318 -14.73 -8.67 1.30
C PHE A 318 -16.11 -9.36 1.45
N SER A 319 -17.20 -8.62 1.23
CA SER A 319 -18.58 -9.12 1.37
C SER A 319 -19.04 -9.96 0.17
N ASN A 320 -18.44 -9.76 -1.01
CA ASN A 320 -18.83 -10.42 -2.24
C ASN A 320 -17.61 -10.63 -3.15
N LEU A 321 -17.56 -11.78 -3.84
CA LEU A 321 -16.48 -12.16 -4.77
C LEU A 321 -16.89 -12.09 -6.25
N TYR A 322 -18.14 -11.70 -6.54
CA TYR A 322 -18.72 -11.78 -7.87
C TYR A 322 -19.28 -10.44 -8.35
N ILE A 323 -19.11 -10.14 -9.64
CA ILE A 323 -19.91 -9.13 -10.33
C ILE A 323 -20.57 -9.78 -11.54
N ASP A 324 -21.90 -9.76 -11.60
CA ASP A 324 -22.69 -10.52 -12.58
C ASP A 324 -22.25 -11.99 -12.64
N LYS A 325 -21.57 -12.39 -13.73
CA LYS A 325 -21.02 -13.74 -13.95
C LYS A 325 -19.51 -13.82 -13.73
N LYS A 326 -18.83 -12.69 -13.49
CA LYS A 326 -17.38 -12.65 -13.28
C LYS A 326 -17.06 -12.93 -11.81
N ASN A 327 -16.12 -13.84 -11.59
CA ASN A 327 -15.60 -14.19 -10.27
C ASN A 327 -14.17 -13.63 -10.14
N ILE A 328 -13.91 -12.80 -9.14
CA ILE A 328 -12.58 -12.22 -8.93
C ILE A 328 -11.51 -13.29 -8.68
N ILE A 329 -11.88 -14.41 -8.06
CA ILE A 329 -10.97 -15.52 -7.73
C ILE A 329 -10.26 -16.05 -8.99
N GLU A 330 -10.95 -16.12 -10.13
CA GLU A 330 -10.39 -16.62 -11.38
C GLU A 330 -9.32 -15.68 -11.97
N LEU A 331 -9.46 -14.37 -11.73
CA LEU A 331 -8.45 -13.38 -12.11
C LEU A 331 -7.27 -13.43 -11.13
N TRP A 332 -7.54 -13.45 -9.82
CA TRP A 332 -6.51 -13.50 -8.78
C TRP A 332 -5.59 -14.72 -8.86
N LYS A 333 -6.10 -15.88 -9.30
CA LYS A 333 -5.29 -17.08 -9.60
C LYS A 333 -4.14 -16.82 -10.58
N LYS A 334 -4.23 -15.80 -11.43
CA LYS A 334 -3.22 -15.48 -12.45
C LYS A 334 -2.05 -14.65 -11.91
N PHE A 335 -2.24 -13.93 -10.80
CA PHE A 335 -1.22 -13.05 -10.24
C PHE A 335 -0.44 -13.75 -9.14
N LYS A 336 0.89 -13.68 -9.19
CA LYS A 336 1.76 -14.31 -8.18
C LYS A 336 1.83 -13.53 -6.88
N ASN A 337 1.77 -12.20 -6.97
CA ASN A 337 1.95 -11.28 -5.86
C ASN A 337 0.63 -10.59 -5.54
N LEU A 338 -0.11 -11.11 -4.57
CA LEU A 338 -1.44 -10.63 -4.23
C LEU A 338 -1.55 -10.38 -2.71
N SER A 339 -1.98 -9.18 -2.34
CA SER A 339 -2.27 -8.79 -0.96
C SER A 339 -3.71 -8.28 -0.86
N ILE A 340 -4.52 -8.90 0.01
CA ILE A 340 -5.94 -8.58 0.17
C ILE A 340 -6.16 -8.04 1.58
N GLY A 341 -6.42 -6.74 1.68
CA GLY A 341 -6.88 -6.09 2.89
C GLY A 341 -8.39 -6.14 2.99
N ALA A 342 -8.91 -7.03 3.84
CA ALA A 342 -10.32 -7.13 4.13
C ALA A 342 -10.72 -6.15 5.24
N SER A 343 -11.65 -5.25 4.93
CA SER A 343 -12.17 -4.26 5.86
C SER A 343 -13.23 -4.89 6.76
N LEU A 344 -12.78 -5.60 7.80
CA LEU A 344 -13.60 -6.31 8.76
C LEU A 344 -13.36 -5.72 10.16
N ASP A 345 -14.44 -5.27 10.80
CA ASP A 345 -14.36 -4.50 12.05
C ASP A 345 -14.93 -5.24 13.27
N GLY A 346 -15.31 -6.51 13.10
CA GLY A 346 -15.91 -7.35 14.11
C GLY A 346 -16.45 -8.65 13.53
N THR A 347 -17.17 -9.42 14.34
CA THR A 347 -17.78 -10.70 13.96
C THR A 347 -19.30 -10.64 14.08
N GLU A 348 -19.98 -11.55 13.38
CA GLU A 348 -21.43 -11.77 13.48
C GLU A 348 -22.27 -10.47 13.40
N LYS A 349 -23.22 -10.29 14.33
CA LYS A 349 -24.11 -9.12 14.34
C LYS A 349 -23.36 -7.79 14.48
N ARG A 350 -22.16 -7.78 15.07
CA ARG A 350 -21.39 -6.54 15.29
C ARG A 350 -20.89 -5.97 13.96
N ILE A 351 -20.32 -6.81 13.10
CA ILE A 351 -19.92 -6.34 11.76
C ILE A 351 -21.13 -6.02 10.89
N GLU A 352 -22.22 -6.78 10.99
CA GLU A 352 -23.45 -6.51 10.23
C GLU A 352 -24.08 -5.15 10.61
N TYR A 353 -24.01 -4.78 11.89
CA TYR A 353 -24.43 -3.46 12.39
C TYR A 353 -23.48 -2.33 11.95
N MET A 354 -22.17 -2.52 12.11
CA MET A 354 -21.17 -1.50 11.76
C MET A 354 -21.07 -1.29 10.25
N ARG A 355 -21.21 -2.36 9.47
CA ARG A 355 -21.07 -2.40 8.01
C ARG A 355 -22.36 -2.92 7.37
N LYS A 356 -23.42 -2.11 7.45
CA LYS A 356 -24.73 -2.48 6.91
C LYS A 356 -24.65 -2.96 5.46
N GLY A 357 -25.12 -4.17 5.24
CA GLY A 357 -25.07 -4.90 3.97
C GLY A 357 -24.14 -6.11 4.00
N VAL A 358 -23.24 -6.20 4.99
CA VAL A 358 -22.44 -7.40 5.24
C VAL A 358 -23.37 -8.52 5.70
N ASN A 359 -23.05 -9.74 5.26
CA ASN A 359 -23.54 -10.99 5.82
C ASN A 359 -22.32 -11.74 6.37
N TRP A 360 -22.31 -12.05 7.67
CA TRP A 360 -21.13 -12.64 8.30
C TRP A 360 -20.80 -14.03 7.75
N GLN A 361 -21.81 -14.87 7.51
CA GLN A 361 -21.59 -16.21 6.98
C GLN A 361 -20.96 -16.15 5.58
N GLN A 362 -21.40 -15.22 4.73
CA GLN A 362 -20.80 -15.01 3.42
C GLN A 362 -19.32 -14.60 3.52
N VAL A 363 -18.94 -13.76 4.49
CA VAL A 363 -17.53 -13.39 4.73
C VAL A 363 -16.69 -14.63 5.08
N ILE A 364 -17.20 -15.51 5.94
CA ILE A 364 -16.53 -16.77 6.29
C ILE A 364 -16.41 -17.69 5.08
N GLU A 365 -17.46 -17.83 4.27
CA GLU A 365 -17.44 -18.61 3.04
C GLU A 365 -16.42 -18.05 2.03
N ASN A 366 -16.41 -16.73 1.83
CA ASN A 366 -15.45 -16.04 0.96
C ASN A 366 -14.02 -16.30 1.44
N ARG A 367 -13.78 -16.27 2.76
CA ARG A 367 -12.47 -16.54 3.34
C ARG A 367 -12.00 -17.96 3.04
N LYS A 368 -12.88 -18.95 3.22
CA LYS A 368 -12.60 -20.36 2.90
C LYS A 368 -12.31 -20.58 1.42
N ILE A 369 -13.10 -19.95 0.54
CA ILE A 369 -12.89 -19.98 -0.91
C ILE A 369 -11.51 -19.42 -1.25
N LEU A 370 -11.17 -18.24 -0.72
CA LEU A 370 -9.87 -17.62 -0.96
C LEU A 370 -8.71 -18.53 -0.50
N GLN A 371 -8.82 -19.11 0.69
CA GLN A 371 -7.83 -20.03 1.27
C GLN A 371 -7.59 -21.26 0.40
N LYS A 372 -8.67 -21.82 -0.17
CA LYS A 372 -8.62 -23.00 -1.00
C LYS A 372 -8.11 -22.71 -2.42
N GLU A 373 -8.63 -21.64 -3.03
CA GLU A 373 -8.49 -21.40 -4.47
C GLU A 373 -7.33 -20.45 -4.81
N VAL A 374 -6.88 -19.63 -3.83
CA VAL A 374 -5.80 -18.65 -3.99
C VAL A 374 -4.89 -18.67 -2.74
N PRO A 375 -4.30 -19.82 -2.35
CA PRO A 375 -3.56 -19.97 -1.10
C PRO A 375 -2.29 -19.11 -1.01
N HIS A 376 -1.78 -18.61 -2.15
CA HIS A 376 -0.62 -17.71 -2.20
C HIS A 376 -0.97 -16.25 -1.89
N ALA A 377 -2.26 -15.90 -1.80
CA ALA A 377 -2.67 -14.55 -1.45
C ALA A 377 -2.34 -14.24 0.01
N TYR A 378 -1.64 -13.13 0.25
CA TYR A 378 -1.49 -12.59 1.59
C TYR A 378 -2.79 -11.90 2.00
N PHE A 379 -3.55 -12.52 2.90
CA PHE A 379 -4.80 -11.97 3.43
C PHE A 379 -4.55 -11.28 4.78
N PHE A 380 -5.01 -10.04 4.92
CA PHE A 380 -4.91 -9.29 6.15
C PHE A 380 -6.22 -8.56 6.46
N ILE A 381 -6.50 -8.33 7.74
CA ILE A 381 -7.67 -7.59 8.21
C ILE A 381 -7.26 -6.14 8.43
N ALA A 382 -7.97 -5.22 7.79
CA ALA A 382 -7.86 -3.79 8.00
C ALA A 382 -9.00 -3.31 8.91
N CYS A 383 -8.87 -3.52 10.22
CA CYS A 383 -9.91 -3.19 11.20
C CYS A 383 -9.87 -1.70 11.56
N ALA A 384 -10.92 -0.96 11.24
CA ALA A 384 -11.11 0.43 11.66
C ALA A 384 -11.59 0.46 13.12
N THR A 385 -10.63 0.58 14.02
CA THR A 385 -10.81 0.49 15.47
C THR A 385 -11.38 1.79 16.02
N SER A 386 -12.53 1.69 16.67
CA SER A 386 -13.40 2.80 17.06
C SER A 386 -14.17 2.48 18.35
N MET A 387 -15.02 3.39 18.81
CA MET A 387 -15.95 3.19 19.94
C MET A 387 -16.76 1.89 19.82
N TYR A 388 -17.11 1.48 18.59
CA TYR A 388 -17.95 0.30 18.35
C TYR A 388 -17.26 -1.02 18.69
N ASN A 389 -15.94 -1.12 18.48
CA ASN A 389 -15.28 -2.43 18.41
C ASN A 389 -14.04 -2.55 19.28
N ILE A 390 -13.49 -1.47 19.86
CA ILE A 390 -12.28 -1.56 20.70
C ILE A 390 -12.42 -2.59 21.84
N TRP A 391 -13.63 -2.78 22.35
CA TRP A 391 -13.95 -3.82 23.33
C TRP A 391 -13.85 -5.27 22.77
N HIS A 392 -14.20 -5.47 21.51
CA HIS A 392 -14.39 -6.79 20.89
C HIS A 392 -13.28 -7.21 19.93
N ILE A 393 -12.47 -6.28 19.43
CA ILE A 393 -11.33 -6.63 18.57
C ILE A 393 -10.36 -7.62 19.23
N PRO A 394 -10.18 -7.68 20.57
CA PRO A 394 -9.34 -8.72 21.16
C PRO A 394 -9.87 -10.13 20.91
N ASP A 395 -11.19 -10.32 21.02
CA ASP A 395 -11.84 -11.62 20.80
C ASP A 395 -11.78 -12.00 19.32
N PHE A 396 -12.09 -11.03 18.44
CA PHE A 396 -12.03 -11.22 16.99
C PHE A 396 -10.63 -11.62 16.51
N PHE A 397 -9.59 -10.94 17.00
CA PHE A 397 -8.21 -11.29 16.71
C PHE A 397 -7.88 -12.72 17.15
N LYS A 398 -8.20 -13.07 18.41
CA LYS A 398 -7.92 -14.39 18.95
C LYS A 398 -8.59 -15.49 18.13
N GLU A 399 -9.90 -15.35 17.89
CA GLU A 399 -10.71 -16.31 17.13
C GLU A 399 -10.13 -16.54 15.73
N TRP A 400 -9.91 -15.48 14.95
CA TRP A 400 -9.46 -15.63 13.57
C TRP A 400 -8.02 -16.10 13.41
N VAL A 401 -7.17 -15.81 14.41
CA VAL A 401 -5.81 -16.37 14.47
C VAL A 401 -5.83 -17.84 14.87
N GLU A 402 -6.73 -18.27 15.76
CA GLU A 402 -6.91 -19.69 16.11
C GLU A 402 -7.50 -20.51 14.94
N MET A 403 -8.37 -19.89 14.14
CA MET A 403 -8.94 -20.51 12.94
C MET A 403 -8.01 -20.49 11.72
N ASP A 404 -6.79 -19.94 11.84
CA ASP A 404 -5.85 -19.71 10.74
C ASP A 404 -6.46 -18.87 9.59
N TYR A 405 -7.48 -18.06 9.88
CA TYR A 405 -8.07 -17.16 8.89
C TYR A 405 -7.21 -15.91 8.68
N VAL A 406 -6.38 -15.54 9.64
CA VAL A 406 -5.42 -14.44 9.51
C VAL A 406 -4.16 -14.75 10.32
N GLN A 407 -3.00 -14.35 9.81
CA GLN A 407 -1.75 -14.38 10.58
C GLN A 407 -1.74 -13.25 11.63
N GLU A 408 -0.92 -13.35 12.68
CA GLU A 408 -0.90 -12.34 13.75
C GLU A 408 -0.49 -10.96 13.21
N SER A 409 0.50 -10.94 12.32
CA SER A 409 0.97 -9.75 11.61
C SER A 409 -0.03 -9.22 10.58
N GLY A 410 -1.00 -10.05 10.19
CA GLY A 410 -2.09 -9.73 9.27
C GLY A 410 -3.29 -9.06 9.93
N PHE A 411 -3.36 -8.91 11.25
CA PHE A 411 -4.46 -8.19 11.89
C PHE A 411 -4.07 -6.74 12.18
N CYS A 412 -4.48 -5.81 11.32
CA CYS A 412 -4.19 -4.39 11.47
C CYS A 412 -5.24 -3.70 12.34
N VAL A 413 -4.79 -3.04 13.41
CA VAL A 413 -5.61 -2.26 14.34
C VAL A 413 -5.50 -0.78 13.93
N ASN A 414 -6.33 -0.35 12.98
CA ASN A 414 -6.27 0.99 12.42
C ASN A 414 -7.15 1.94 13.24
N ILE A 415 -6.54 2.81 14.03
CA ILE A 415 -7.24 3.72 14.95
C ILE A 415 -8.04 4.78 14.18
N LEU A 416 -9.35 4.86 14.44
CA LEU A 416 -10.21 5.91 13.92
C LEU A 416 -10.04 7.19 14.74
N THR A 417 -9.61 8.26 14.08
CA THR A 417 -9.45 9.59 14.69
C THR A 417 -10.50 10.60 14.23
N VAL A 418 -11.10 10.39 13.05
CA VAL A 418 -12.12 11.26 12.46
C VAL A 418 -13.25 10.39 11.88
N PRO A 419 -14.53 10.73 12.13
CA PRO A 419 -14.99 11.79 13.04
C PRO A 419 -14.72 11.43 14.51
N ASP A 420 -14.41 12.45 15.31
CA ASP A 420 -13.93 12.29 16.69
C ASP A 420 -14.97 11.65 17.63
N TYR A 421 -16.26 11.90 17.40
CA TYR A 421 -17.35 11.27 18.16
C TYR A 421 -17.46 9.75 17.93
N LEU A 422 -16.81 9.17 16.92
CA LEU A 422 -16.72 7.71 16.74
C LEU A 422 -15.43 7.12 17.35
N SER A 423 -14.50 7.95 17.82
CA SER A 423 -13.22 7.52 18.37
C SER A 423 -13.41 6.66 19.63
N ALA A 424 -12.50 5.70 19.86
CA ALA A 424 -12.44 4.95 21.12
C ALA A 424 -12.19 5.84 22.35
N GLN A 425 -11.64 7.05 22.17
CA GLN A 425 -11.45 8.02 23.25
C GLN A 425 -12.77 8.54 23.85
N VAL A 426 -13.91 8.31 23.18
CA VAL A 426 -15.25 8.68 23.66
C VAL A 426 -15.76 7.76 24.77
N LEU A 427 -15.18 6.57 24.94
CA LEU A 427 -15.57 5.68 26.03
C LEU A 427 -15.34 6.35 27.40
N PRO A 428 -16.29 6.23 28.35
CA PRO A 428 -16.08 6.67 29.73
C PRO A 428 -14.92 5.94 30.43
N PRO A 429 -14.28 6.55 31.44
CA PRO A 429 -13.11 5.97 32.12
C PRO A 429 -13.32 4.56 32.67
N ASP A 430 -14.50 4.25 33.24
CA ASP A 430 -14.83 2.93 33.80
C ASP A 430 -14.90 1.84 32.72
N ILE A 431 -15.39 2.20 31.52
CA ILE A 431 -15.44 1.30 30.36
C ILE A 431 -14.04 1.15 29.75
N LYS A 432 -13.26 2.22 29.66
CA LYS A 432 -11.85 2.16 29.20
C LYS A 432 -10.99 1.26 30.08
N LEU A 433 -11.21 1.27 31.40
CA LEU A 433 -10.51 0.38 32.32
C LEU A 433 -10.81 -1.09 31.99
N GLN A 434 -12.08 -1.45 31.80
CA GLN A 434 -12.49 -2.82 31.44
C GLN A 434 -11.92 -3.27 30.08
N VAL A 435 -11.93 -2.39 29.07
CA VAL A 435 -11.29 -2.65 27.76
C VAL A 435 -9.78 -2.87 27.93
N THR A 436 -9.13 -2.07 28.77
CA THR A 436 -7.69 -2.16 29.05
C THR A 436 -7.35 -3.48 29.72
N GLU A 437 -8.11 -3.90 30.73
CA GLU A 437 -7.93 -5.20 31.41
C GLU A 437 -8.12 -6.37 30.45
N LYS A 438 -9.20 -6.36 29.67
CA LYS A 438 -9.49 -7.40 28.68
C LYS A 438 -8.38 -7.53 27.63
N THR A 439 -7.91 -6.40 27.10
CA THR A 439 -6.87 -6.37 26.08
C THR A 439 -5.52 -6.77 26.67
N ASN A 440 -5.21 -6.38 27.90
CA ASN A 440 -4.00 -6.82 28.60
C ASN A 440 -4.02 -8.33 28.86
N SER A 441 -5.17 -8.91 29.22
CA SER A 441 -5.32 -10.37 29.33
C SER A 441 -5.07 -11.05 27.98
N LEU A 442 -5.61 -10.55 26.86
CA LEU A 442 -5.24 -11.07 25.53
C LEU A 442 -3.72 -11.02 25.31
N ILE A 443 -3.07 -9.90 25.65
CA ILE A 443 -1.64 -9.73 25.45
C ILE A 443 -0.84 -10.73 26.29
N GLN A 444 -1.15 -10.85 27.59
CA GLN A 444 -0.42 -11.73 28.51
C GLN A 444 -0.70 -13.21 28.28
N ASP A 445 -1.96 -13.56 28.03
CA ASP A 445 -2.41 -14.95 28.09
C ASP A 445 -2.43 -15.63 26.72
N PHE A 446 -2.43 -14.85 25.63
CA PHE A 446 -2.48 -15.38 24.26
C PHE A 446 -1.36 -14.87 23.37
N ILE A 447 -1.15 -13.55 23.25
CA ILE A 447 -0.18 -13.00 22.29
C ILE A 447 1.25 -13.32 22.69
N ARG A 448 1.67 -12.97 23.91
CA ARG A 448 3.05 -13.19 24.37
C ARG A 448 3.44 -14.67 24.40
N PRO A 449 2.60 -15.60 24.91
CA PRO A 449 2.93 -17.01 24.90
C PRO A 449 3.05 -17.60 23.49
N LYS A 450 2.24 -17.11 22.52
CA LYS A 450 2.19 -17.67 21.17
C LYS A 450 3.19 -17.03 20.19
N PHE A 451 3.47 -15.73 20.33
CA PHE A 451 4.25 -14.95 19.36
C PHE A 451 5.49 -14.26 19.96
N GLY A 452 5.70 -14.40 21.27
CA GLY A 452 6.81 -13.77 21.98
C GLY A 452 6.57 -12.30 22.32
N LEU A 453 7.50 -11.75 23.11
CA LEU A 453 7.50 -10.35 23.51
C LEU A 453 7.78 -9.43 22.32
N ASN A 454 7.11 -8.28 22.28
CA ASN A 454 7.24 -7.25 21.25
C ASN A 454 6.82 -7.70 19.84
N SER A 455 5.96 -8.72 19.75
CA SER A 455 5.32 -9.13 18.50
C SER A 455 4.53 -7.97 17.87
N ILE A 456 4.25 -8.05 16.57
CA ILE A 456 3.53 -7.00 15.84
C ILE A 456 2.13 -6.78 16.42
N SER A 457 1.44 -7.87 16.78
CA SER A 457 0.12 -7.80 17.40
C SER A 457 0.17 -7.13 18.78
N GLU A 458 1.14 -7.46 19.64
CA GLU A 458 1.34 -6.79 20.93
C GLU A 458 1.51 -5.28 20.75
N LYS A 459 2.38 -4.85 19.84
CA LYS A 459 2.61 -3.43 19.56
C LYS A 459 1.35 -2.71 19.09
N ARG A 460 0.57 -3.34 18.21
CA ARG A 460 -0.67 -2.76 17.67
C ARG A 460 -1.75 -2.61 18.75
N PHE A 461 -1.97 -3.63 19.57
CA PHE A 461 -2.92 -3.56 20.68
C PHE A 461 -2.48 -2.59 21.76
N ALA A 462 -1.19 -2.56 22.12
CA ALA A 462 -0.64 -1.61 23.06
C ALA A 462 -0.83 -0.16 22.58
N ALA A 463 -0.55 0.13 21.29
CA ALA A 463 -0.78 1.45 20.70
C ALA A 463 -2.26 1.86 20.70
N ALA A 464 -3.18 0.92 20.47
CA ALA A 464 -4.62 1.19 20.55
C ALA A 464 -5.07 1.53 21.98
N LEU A 465 -4.56 0.81 22.99
CA LEU A 465 -4.81 1.12 24.39
C LEU A 465 -4.22 2.47 24.81
N GLU A 466 -2.99 2.75 24.40
CA GLU A 466 -2.34 4.04 24.65
C GLU A 466 -3.17 5.18 24.07
N PHE A 467 -3.56 5.09 22.80
CA PHE A 467 -4.40 6.08 22.16
C PHE A 467 -5.75 6.25 22.87
N MET A 468 -6.46 5.17 23.17
CA MET A 468 -7.78 5.23 23.83
C MET A 468 -7.70 5.94 25.19
N ASN A 469 -6.65 5.67 25.96
CA ASN A 469 -6.47 6.21 27.31
C ASN A 469 -5.79 7.59 27.34
N GLN A 470 -5.21 8.04 26.23
CA GLN A 470 -4.49 9.32 26.15
C GLN A 470 -5.40 10.53 26.43
N LYS A 471 -6.69 10.45 26.11
CA LYS A 471 -7.67 11.53 26.29
C LYS A 471 -8.99 11.01 26.79
N ASP A 472 -9.66 11.82 27.61
CA ASP A 472 -11.07 11.64 27.93
C ASP A 472 -11.90 12.55 27.01
N GLU A 473 -12.63 11.93 26.08
CA GLU A 473 -13.54 12.60 25.15
C GLU A 473 -15.00 12.17 25.42
N SER A 474 -15.29 11.68 26.63
CA SER A 474 -16.62 11.18 27.02
C SER A 474 -17.74 12.22 26.87
N GLN A 475 -17.44 13.52 26.87
CA GLN A 475 -18.40 14.57 26.53
C GLN A 475 -19.00 14.45 25.12
N LYS A 476 -18.35 13.72 24.20
CA LYS A 476 -18.81 13.51 22.81
C LYS A 476 -19.73 12.30 22.64
N ILE A 477 -19.97 11.54 23.71
CA ILE A 477 -20.79 10.33 23.65
C ILE A 477 -22.25 10.62 23.26
N SER A 478 -22.78 11.79 23.62
CA SER A 478 -24.11 12.23 23.18
C SER A 478 -24.16 12.43 21.65
N ALA A 479 -23.08 12.94 21.04
CA ALA A 479 -22.96 13.05 19.59
C ALA A 479 -22.88 11.67 18.91
N PHE A 480 -22.16 10.72 19.52
CA PHE A 480 -22.13 9.31 19.08
C PHE A 480 -23.54 8.71 19.04
N PHE A 481 -24.31 8.86 20.13
CA PHE A 481 -25.68 8.31 20.18
C PHE A 481 -26.65 9.06 19.29
N LYS A 482 -26.54 10.39 19.18
CA LYS A 482 -27.37 11.17 18.24
C LYS A 482 -27.14 10.74 16.79
N TYR A 483 -25.90 10.44 16.41
CA TYR A 483 -25.57 9.88 15.11
C TYR A 483 -26.18 8.48 14.93
N ASN A 484 -25.96 7.58 15.89
CA ASN A 484 -26.45 6.20 15.81
C ASN A 484 -27.97 6.09 15.85
N GLN A 485 -28.67 6.86 16.67
CA GLN A 485 -30.14 6.83 16.77
C GLN A 485 -30.81 7.12 15.42
N LYS A 486 -30.28 8.09 14.67
CA LYS A 486 -30.79 8.38 13.31
C LYS A 486 -30.69 7.16 12.40
N LEU A 487 -29.55 6.47 12.44
CA LEU A 487 -29.31 5.28 11.64
C LEU A 487 -30.09 4.07 12.14
N ASP A 488 -30.17 3.85 13.44
CA ASP A 488 -30.91 2.78 14.10
C ASP A 488 -32.39 2.84 13.74
N LEU A 489 -32.99 4.03 13.82
CA LEU A 489 -34.37 4.27 13.40
C LEU A 489 -34.57 3.97 11.91
N SER A 490 -33.67 4.47 11.05
CA SER A 490 -33.77 4.29 9.59
C SER A 490 -33.57 2.81 9.18
N ARG A 491 -32.65 2.10 9.83
CA ARG A 491 -32.22 0.75 9.49
C ARG A 491 -32.95 -0.34 10.29
N LYS A 492 -33.79 0.05 11.26
CA LYS A 492 -34.48 -0.85 12.21
C LYS A 492 -33.49 -1.70 12.99
N GLU A 493 -32.49 -1.04 13.55
CA GLU A 493 -31.39 -1.64 14.33
C GLU A 493 -31.40 -1.09 15.75
N SER A 494 -30.70 -1.74 16.67
CA SER A 494 -30.53 -1.29 18.05
C SER A 494 -29.08 -1.49 18.47
N PHE A 495 -28.39 -0.40 18.80
CA PHE A 495 -27.03 -0.46 19.33
C PHE A 495 -26.92 -1.41 20.53
N PHE A 496 -27.81 -1.31 21.51
CA PHE A 496 -27.72 -2.09 22.76
C PHE A 496 -28.11 -3.56 22.60
N ASP A 497 -28.82 -3.93 21.54
CA ASP A 497 -29.09 -5.33 21.23
C ASP A 497 -27.84 -6.02 20.66
N VAL A 498 -26.95 -5.23 20.04
CA VAL A 498 -25.70 -5.70 19.43
C VAL A 498 -24.51 -5.58 20.41
N PHE A 499 -24.52 -4.56 21.27
CA PHE A 499 -23.48 -4.24 22.24
C PHE A 499 -24.04 -4.20 23.68
N PRO A 500 -24.53 -5.32 24.23
CA PRO A 500 -25.17 -5.37 25.54
C PRO A 500 -24.19 -5.07 26.69
N GLU A 501 -22.90 -5.32 26.52
CA GLU A 501 -21.87 -4.94 27.49
C GLU A 501 -21.74 -3.42 27.67
N LEU A 502 -22.20 -2.63 26.70
CA LEU A 502 -22.20 -1.17 26.74
C LEU A 502 -23.53 -0.59 27.25
N ILE A 503 -24.40 -1.39 27.88
CA ILE A 503 -25.73 -0.96 28.33
C ILE A 503 -25.71 0.22 29.31
N SER A 504 -24.65 0.35 30.12
CA SER A 504 -24.49 1.48 31.05
C SER A 504 -24.46 2.83 30.33
N LEU A 505 -24.10 2.84 29.04
CA LEU A 505 -24.05 4.05 28.22
C LEU A 505 -25.44 4.59 27.86
N LYS A 506 -26.54 3.86 28.15
CA LYS A 506 -27.91 4.36 28.01
C LYS A 506 -28.17 5.66 28.78
N THR A 507 -27.42 5.92 29.86
CA THR A 507 -27.53 7.18 30.61
C THR A 507 -27.20 8.41 29.77
N TYR A 508 -26.44 8.24 28.68
CA TYR A 508 -26.01 9.30 27.79
C TYR A 508 -26.85 9.44 26.51
N THR A 509 -27.95 8.68 26.38
CA THR A 509 -28.82 8.74 25.19
C THR A 509 -29.90 9.81 25.26
N ASN A 510 -30.04 10.46 26.42
CA ASN A 510 -31.09 11.44 26.73
C ASN A 510 -30.74 12.86 26.30
#